data_AF-A0AAD9CNT3-F1
#
_entry.id   AF-A0AAD9CNT3-F1
#
_cell.length_a   1.000
_cell.length_b   1.000
_cell.length_c   1.000
_cell.angle_alpha   90.00
_cell.angle_beta   90.00
_cell.angle_gamma   90.00
#
_symmetry.space_group_name_H-M   'P 1'
#
loop_
_entity.id
_entity.type
_entity.pdbx_description
1 polymer ?
#
loop_
_entity_poly.entity_id
_entity_poly.type
_entity_poly.pdbx_seq_one_letter_code
_entity_poly.pdbx_strand_id
1 'polypeptide(L)'
;MAFIGLTLLAGSEKNWDVSVRELFGSPSHNPIYKATMAVGRFEDIRHVLRFDDKRTRAIRLETDHMAAFRYVWHLFLVNCRQRFIPSDCVTVDEQLVPFRGRCKFQQYMPKKLAMYGLKIFWVCDARIPYAIDAMERCGMTKATTQPQERSRPGTPKRKRCQICPSNKDRKIKNRCGKCNDHSQIICLNCTQ
;
A
#
# COMPACT_ATOMS: atom_id res chain seq x y z
N MET A 1 -1.38 1.98 -26.84
CA MET A 1 -0.06 2.62 -26.63
C MET A 1 -0.16 4.12 -26.38
N ALA A 2 -0.99 4.86 -27.12
CA ALA A 2 -1.16 6.31 -26.95
C ALA A 2 -1.39 6.80 -25.50
N PHE A 3 -2.24 6.12 -24.72
CA PHE A 3 -2.52 6.49 -23.32
C PHE A 3 -1.27 6.44 -22.43
N ILE A 4 -0.46 5.40 -22.56
CA ILE A 4 0.78 5.24 -21.79
C ILE A 4 1.77 6.34 -22.20
N GLY A 5 1.90 6.61 -23.50
CA GLY A 5 2.74 7.69 -24.01
C GLY A 5 2.38 9.06 -23.43
N LEU A 6 1.09 9.42 -23.42
CA LEU A 6 0.63 10.67 -22.81
C LEU A 6 0.86 10.71 -21.29
N THR A 7 0.72 9.57 -20.60
CA THR A 7 1.00 9.50 -19.15
C THR A 7 2.48 9.71 -18.85
N LEU A 8 3.37 9.17 -19.68
CA LEU A 8 4.81 9.38 -19.57
C LEU A 8 5.20 10.83 -19.87
N LEU A 9 4.59 11.44 -20.90
CA LEU A 9 4.78 12.85 -21.24
C LEU A 9 4.39 13.77 -20.08
N ALA A 10 3.22 13.53 -19.47
CA ALA A 10 2.77 14.31 -18.32
C ALA A 10 3.73 14.23 -17.13
N GLY A 11 4.32 13.05 -16.90
CA GLY A 11 5.38 12.87 -15.91
C GLY A 11 6.66 13.63 -16.24
N SER A 12 7.09 13.60 -17.51
CA SER A 12 8.27 14.34 -18.00
C SER A 12 8.12 15.86 -17.83
N GLU A 13 6.92 16.38 -18.08
CA GLU A 13 6.61 17.81 -17.97
C GLU A 13 6.33 18.25 -16.53
N LYS A 14 6.35 17.33 -15.55
CA LYS A 14 6.02 17.54 -14.13
C LYS A 14 4.58 18.04 -13.89
N ASN A 15 3.66 17.80 -14.83
CA ASN A 15 2.25 18.22 -14.75
C ASN A 15 1.39 17.17 -14.03
N TRP A 16 1.87 16.62 -12.91
CA TRP A 16 1.21 15.52 -12.19
C TRP A 16 0.04 15.96 -11.29
N ASP A 17 0.02 17.25 -10.91
CA ASP A 17 -1.00 17.90 -10.10
C ASP A 17 -2.06 18.65 -10.93
N VAL A 18 -1.80 18.84 -12.23
CA VAL A 18 -2.70 19.52 -13.17
C VAL A 18 -3.89 18.64 -13.51
N SER A 19 -5.08 19.24 -13.60
CA SER A 19 -6.29 18.52 -13.99
C SER A 19 -6.21 18.03 -15.45
N VAL A 20 -6.77 16.87 -15.75
CA VAL A 20 -6.77 16.30 -17.12
C VAL A 20 -7.38 17.27 -18.13
N ARG A 21 -8.45 17.98 -17.75
CA ARG A 21 -9.13 18.94 -18.64
C ARG A 21 -8.27 20.16 -18.93
N GLU A 22 -7.48 20.61 -17.97
CA GLU A 22 -6.55 21.73 -18.16
C GLU A 22 -5.33 21.30 -18.99
N LEU A 23 -4.80 20.11 -18.71
CA LEU A 23 -3.71 19.51 -19.48
C LEU A 23 -4.06 19.38 -20.97
N PHE A 24 -5.29 18.98 -21.27
CA PHE A 24 -5.82 18.86 -22.62
C PHE A 24 -6.50 20.12 -23.14
N GLY A 25 -6.64 21.18 -22.34
CA GLY A 25 -7.47 22.34 -22.67
C GLY A 25 -6.65 23.58 -22.97
N SER A 26 -5.66 23.86 -22.13
CA SER A 26 -4.94 25.13 -22.15
C SER A 26 -4.02 25.28 -23.37
N PRO A 27 -3.92 26.49 -23.96
CA PRO A 27 -2.98 26.76 -25.05
C PRO A 27 -1.51 26.66 -24.64
N SER A 28 -1.21 26.77 -23.34
CA SER A 28 0.14 26.69 -22.76
C SER A 28 0.67 25.26 -22.64
N HIS A 29 -0.20 24.25 -22.72
CA HIS A 29 0.19 22.86 -22.62
C HIS A 29 0.52 22.27 -24.00
N ASN A 30 1.27 21.17 -24.00
CA ASN A 30 1.77 20.56 -25.21
C ASN A 30 0.63 20.14 -26.15
N PRO A 31 0.60 20.60 -27.42
CA PRO A 31 -0.49 20.28 -28.35
C PRO A 31 -0.60 18.76 -28.64
N ILE A 32 0.46 17.99 -28.34
CA ILE A 32 0.49 16.53 -28.49
C ILE A 32 -0.65 15.84 -27.72
N TYR A 33 -1.09 16.35 -26.56
CA TYR A 33 -2.20 15.74 -25.81
C TYR A 33 -3.49 15.73 -26.64
N LYS A 34 -3.88 16.88 -27.19
CA LYS A 34 -5.06 17.03 -28.06
C LYS A 34 -4.90 16.28 -29.37
N ALA A 35 -3.70 16.29 -29.95
CA ALA A 35 -3.42 15.63 -31.23
C ALA A 35 -3.50 14.10 -31.12
N THR A 36 -3.17 13.54 -29.95
CA THR A 36 -3.09 12.09 -29.76
C THR A 36 -4.44 11.44 -29.46
N MET A 37 -5.27 12.06 -28.60
CA MET A 37 -6.64 11.58 -28.33
C MET A 37 -7.52 12.66 -27.71
N ALA A 38 -8.83 12.48 -27.79
CA ALA A 38 -9.79 13.35 -27.12
C ALA A 38 -9.71 13.22 -25.58
N VAL A 39 -9.96 14.33 -24.87
CA VAL A 39 -9.93 14.38 -23.40
C VAL A 39 -10.86 13.35 -22.75
N GLY A 40 -12.10 13.22 -23.25
CA GLY A 40 -13.07 12.25 -22.74
C GLY A 40 -12.57 10.81 -22.89
N ARG A 41 -11.91 10.49 -24.01
CA ARG A 41 -11.32 9.16 -24.23
C ARG A 41 -10.21 8.85 -23.23
N PHE A 42 -9.38 9.84 -22.90
CA PHE A 42 -8.33 9.69 -21.90
C PHE A 42 -8.92 9.47 -20.49
N GLU A 43 -9.94 10.25 -20.11
CA GLU A 43 -10.66 10.10 -18.85
C GLU A 43 -11.32 8.70 -18.76
N ASP A 44 -12.02 8.27 -19.81
CA ASP A 44 -12.66 6.95 -19.87
C ASP A 44 -11.65 5.82 -19.64
N ILE A 45 -10.55 5.81 -20.40
CA ILE A 45 -9.50 4.80 -20.27
C ILE A 45 -8.95 4.80 -18.84
N ARG A 46 -8.66 5.98 -18.27
CA ARG A 46 -8.16 6.12 -16.90
C ARG A 46 -9.14 5.53 -15.87
N HIS A 47 -10.44 5.70 -16.05
CA HIS A 47 -11.47 5.20 -15.14
C HIS A 47 -11.72 3.69 -15.28
N VAL A 48 -11.65 3.15 -16.50
CA VAL A 48 -11.95 1.73 -16.76
C VAL A 48 -10.74 0.81 -16.78
N LEU A 49 -9.51 1.33 -16.70
CA LEU A 49 -8.29 0.51 -16.73
C LEU A 49 -8.28 -0.54 -15.62
N ARG A 50 -8.18 -1.82 -15.99
CA ARG A 50 -8.08 -2.96 -15.07
C ARG A 50 -6.96 -3.89 -15.53
N PHE A 51 -6.29 -4.51 -14.57
CA PHE A 51 -5.14 -5.41 -14.80
C PHE A 51 -5.42 -6.86 -14.37
N ASP A 52 -6.68 -7.17 -14.05
CA ASP A 52 -7.06 -8.41 -13.40
C ASP A 52 -8.49 -8.82 -13.76
N ASP A 53 -8.76 -10.12 -13.72
CA ASP A 53 -10.12 -10.65 -13.90
C ASP A 53 -10.92 -10.56 -12.61
N LYS A 54 -12.01 -9.78 -12.65
CA LYS A 54 -12.91 -9.56 -11.52
C LYS A 54 -13.54 -10.86 -11.01
N ARG A 55 -13.74 -11.87 -11.87
CA ARG A 55 -14.43 -13.13 -11.53
C ARG A 55 -13.64 -13.96 -10.52
N THR A 56 -12.31 -14.00 -10.67
CA THR A 56 -11.41 -14.82 -9.83
C THR A 56 -10.78 -14.04 -8.68
N ARG A 57 -10.96 -12.71 -8.66
CA ARG A 57 -10.31 -11.81 -7.69
C ARG A 57 -10.77 -12.02 -6.25
N ALA A 58 -12.04 -12.36 -6.02
CA ALA A 58 -12.58 -12.50 -4.66
C ALA A 58 -11.83 -13.58 -3.86
N ILE A 59 -11.61 -14.74 -4.49
CA ILE A 59 -10.89 -15.89 -3.92
C ILE A 59 -9.42 -15.52 -3.67
N ARG A 60 -8.75 -14.88 -4.64
CA ARG A 60 -7.33 -14.49 -4.49
C ARG A 60 -7.11 -13.39 -3.46
N LEU A 61 -8.10 -12.53 -3.19
CA LEU A 61 -7.97 -11.46 -2.20
C LEU A 61 -7.85 -12.00 -0.76
N GLU A 62 -8.27 -13.25 -0.53
CA GLU A 62 -8.13 -13.92 0.77
C GLU A 62 -6.66 -14.22 1.08
N THR A 63 -5.86 -14.56 0.08
CA THR A 63 -4.44 -14.91 0.22
C THR A 63 -3.51 -13.76 -0.16
N ASP A 64 -3.92 -12.95 -1.12
CA ASP A 64 -3.12 -11.86 -1.69
C ASP A 64 -3.91 -10.55 -1.78
N HIS A 65 -3.60 -9.62 -0.89
CA HIS A 65 -4.18 -8.27 -0.92
C HIS A 65 -3.82 -7.47 -2.19
N MET A 66 -2.83 -7.90 -2.96
CA MET A 66 -2.39 -7.28 -4.22
C MET A 66 -2.97 -7.97 -5.48
N ALA A 67 -3.89 -8.92 -5.34
CA ALA A 67 -4.39 -9.75 -6.44
C ALA A 67 -4.78 -8.95 -7.71
N ALA A 68 -5.30 -7.74 -7.53
CA ALA A 68 -5.74 -6.82 -8.59
C ALA A 68 -4.63 -6.34 -9.55
N PHE A 69 -3.37 -6.39 -9.12
CA PHE A 69 -2.22 -5.91 -9.89
C PHE A 69 -1.05 -6.91 -9.90
N ARG A 70 -1.18 -8.02 -9.16
CA ARG A 70 -0.13 -9.02 -8.97
C ARG A 70 0.43 -9.56 -10.28
N TYR A 71 -0.42 -9.81 -11.28
CA TYR A 71 0.03 -10.34 -12.57
C TYR A 71 0.98 -9.38 -13.31
N VAL A 72 0.57 -8.12 -13.47
CA VAL A 72 1.37 -7.09 -14.15
C VAL A 72 2.65 -6.81 -13.38
N TRP A 73 2.57 -6.76 -12.05
CA TRP A 73 3.74 -6.61 -11.21
C TRP A 73 4.75 -7.74 -11.36
N HIS A 74 4.28 -8.99 -11.34
CA HIS A 74 5.14 -10.15 -11.55
C HIS A 74 5.83 -10.10 -12.91
N LEU A 75 5.09 -9.79 -13.98
CA LEU A 75 5.67 -9.62 -15.32
C LEU A 75 6.71 -8.49 -15.37
N PHE A 76 6.44 -7.38 -14.68
CA PHE A 76 7.39 -6.27 -14.58
C PHE A 76 8.70 -6.74 -13.94
N LEU A 77 8.65 -7.41 -12.79
CA LEU A 77 9.85 -7.89 -12.09
C LEU A 77 10.60 -8.97 -12.88
N VAL A 78 9.89 -9.88 -13.56
CA VAL A 78 10.53 -10.88 -14.43
C VAL A 78 11.32 -10.18 -15.54
N ASN A 79 10.74 -9.16 -16.17
CA ASN A 79 11.44 -8.38 -17.19
C ASN A 79 12.66 -7.64 -16.63
N CYS A 80 12.55 -7.04 -15.45
CA CYS A 80 13.68 -6.38 -14.78
C CYS A 80 14.86 -7.34 -14.55
N ARG A 81 14.59 -8.51 -13.96
CA ARG A 81 15.63 -9.53 -13.69
C ARG A 81 16.29 -10.07 -14.96
N GLN A 82 15.53 -10.20 -16.05
CA GLN A 82 16.04 -10.76 -17.31
C GLN A 82 16.85 -9.76 -18.15
N ARG A 83 16.63 -8.45 -17.98
CA ARG A 83 17.28 -7.42 -18.82
C ARG A 83 18.62 -6.94 -18.29
N PHE A 84 18.93 -7.18 -17.01
CA PHE A 84 20.09 -6.60 -16.36
C PHE A 84 20.85 -7.62 -15.52
N ILE A 85 22.17 -7.68 -15.70
CA ILE A 85 23.07 -8.47 -14.86
C ILE A 85 23.61 -7.53 -13.77
N PRO A 86 23.33 -7.82 -12.49
CA PRO A 86 23.83 -7.00 -11.39
C PRO A 86 25.36 -6.96 -11.32
N SER A 87 25.88 -5.85 -10.82
CA SER A 87 27.28 -5.71 -10.41
C SER A 87 27.54 -6.46 -9.10
N ASP A 88 28.77 -6.37 -8.59
CA ASP A 88 29.21 -7.06 -7.37
C ASP A 88 28.45 -6.62 -6.10
N CYS A 89 27.81 -5.45 -6.12
CA CYS A 89 27.15 -4.86 -4.97
C CYS A 89 25.70 -4.50 -5.30
N VAL A 90 24.78 -4.96 -4.45
CA VAL A 90 23.36 -4.60 -4.49
C VAL A 90 22.94 -3.92 -3.20
N THR A 91 21.98 -3.02 -3.31
CA THR A 91 21.40 -2.26 -2.20
C THR A 91 19.95 -2.66 -2.04
N VAL A 92 19.49 -2.75 -0.79
CA VAL A 92 18.10 -3.01 -0.45
C VAL A 92 17.59 -1.84 0.36
N ASP A 93 16.55 -1.17 -0.14
CA ASP A 93 15.97 -0.02 0.55
C ASP A 93 14.44 0.02 0.39
N GLU A 94 13.79 0.81 1.23
CA GLU A 94 12.35 0.99 1.28
C GLU A 94 11.90 2.26 0.55
N GLN A 95 11.05 2.11 -0.45
CA GLN A 95 10.31 3.22 -1.06
C GLN A 95 8.89 3.29 -0.49
N LEU A 96 8.42 4.51 -0.23
CA LEU A 96 7.03 4.76 0.14
C LEU A 96 6.36 5.54 -0.98
N VAL A 97 5.46 4.89 -1.71
CA VAL A 97 4.68 5.53 -2.77
C VAL A 97 3.49 6.25 -2.12
N PRO A 98 3.39 7.59 -2.22
CA PRO A 98 2.29 8.34 -1.60
C PRO A 98 0.95 7.84 -2.11
N PHE A 99 0.09 7.40 -1.19
CA PHE A 99 -1.25 6.93 -1.54
C PHE A 99 -2.19 7.18 -0.37
N ARG A 100 -3.31 7.87 -0.65
CA ARG A 100 -4.33 8.22 0.35
C ARG A 100 -5.66 7.49 0.16
N GLY A 101 -5.76 6.62 -0.85
CA GLY A 101 -6.96 5.82 -1.08
C GLY A 101 -7.13 4.68 -0.07
N ARG A 102 -8.31 4.03 -0.10
CA ARG A 102 -8.59 2.87 0.75
C ARG A 102 -7.85 1.64 0.22
N CYS A 103 -6.80 1.23 0.91
CA CYS A 103 -6.03 0.03 0.59
C CYS A 103 -5.64 -0.74 1.87
N LYS A 104 -5.78 -2.06 1.86
CA LYS A 104 -5.52 -2.92 3.03
C LYS A 104 -4.04 -2.96 3.46
N PHE A 105 -3.12 -2.66 2.54
CA PHE A 105 -1.67 -2.70 2.78
C PHE A 105 -1.02 -1.31 2.79
N GLN A 106 -1.81 -0.25 3.00
CA GLN A 106 -1.29 1.08 3.27
C GLN A 106 -0.51 1.08 4.60
N GLN A 107 0.64 1.77 4.62
CA GLN A 107 1.48 1.89 5.80
C GLN A 107 1.67 3.35 6.18
N TYR A 108 1.76 3.58 7.49
CA TYR A 108 2.10 4.86 8.07
C TYR A 108 3.59 4.89 8.42
N MET A 109 4.29 5.93 7.97
CA MET A 109 5.71 6.13 8.22
C MET A 109 5.96 7.61 8.57
N PRO A 110 6.04 7.96 9.87
CA PRO A 110 6.05 9.35 10.32
C PRO A 110 7.30 10.13 9.90
N LYS A 111 8.40 9.42 9.58
CA LYS A 111 9.68 10.03 9.20
C LYS A 111 9.77 10.41 7.71
N LYS A 112 8.80 10.02 6.87
CA LYS A 112 8.79 10.35 5.44
C LYS A 112 7.81 11.49 5.14
N LEU A 113 8.11 12.29 4.11
CA LEU A 113 7.30 13.44 3.69
C LEU A 113 5.83 13.06 3.45
N ALA A 114 5.61 11.98 2.70
CA ALA A 114 4.31 11.36 2.60
C ALA A 114 4.14 10.39 3.78
N MET A 115 3.42 10.81 4.83
CA MET A 115 3.26 9.97 6.03
C MET A 115 2.51 8.66 5.77
N TYR A 116 1.68 8.60 4.72
CA TYR A 116 0.87 7.43 4.36
C TYR A 116 1.12 7.03 2.90
N GLY A 117 1.30 5.73 2.67
CA GLY A 117 1.53 5.23 1.32
C GLY A 117 1.63 3.72 1.22
N LEU A 118 2.01 3.24 0.03
CA LEU A 118 2.31 1.84 -0.24
C LEU A 118 3.81 1.64 -0.06
N LYS A 119 4.19 0.73 0.85
CA LYS A 119 5.60 0.43 1.12
C LYS A 119 6.09 -0.69 0.20
N ILE A 120 7.13 -0.40 -0.57
CA ILE A 120 7.79 -1.33 -1.48
C ILE A 120 9.25 -1.42 -1.05
N PHE A 121 9.76 -2.63 -0.86
CA PHE A 121 11.20 -2.87 -0.74
C PHE A 121 11.76 -3.14 -2.11
N TRP A 122 12.82 -2.43 -2.47
CA TRP A 122 13.50 -2.58 -3.75
C TRP A 122 14.87 -3.21 -3.54
N VAL A 123 15.26 -4.05 -4.48
CA VAL A 123 16.63 -4.52 -4.66
C VAL A 123 17.17 -3.79 -5.90
N CYS A 124 18.14 -2.92 -5.69
CA CYS A 124 18.73 -2.10 -6.74
C CYS A 124 20.23 -2.37 -6.82
N ASP A 125 20.80 -2.25 -8.01
CA ASP A 125 22.26 -2.28 -8.15
C ASP A 125 22.89 -1.02 -7.53
N ALA A 126 24.07 -1.19 -6.92
CA ALA A 126 24.74 -0.09 -6.20
C ALA A 126 25.51 0.85 -7.13
N ARG A 127 25.96 0.38 -8.30
CA ARG A 127 26.80 1.15 -9.23
C ARG A 127 25.95 1.83 -10.30
N ILE A 128 24.97 1.11 -10.83
CA ILE A 128 24.01 1.57 -11.81
C ILE A 128 22.66 1.61 -11.10
N PRO A 129 21.93 2.74 -11.05
CA PRO A 129 20.67 2.84 -10.33
C PRO A 129 19.53 2.12 -11.07
N TYR A 130 19.62 0.79 -11.16
CA TYR A 130 18.67 -0.09 -11.82
C TYR A 130 17.95 -0.95 -10.78
N ALA A 131 16.62 -1.01 -10.89
CA ALA A 131 15.79 -1.86 -10.05
C ALA A 131 15.77 -3.29 -10.59
N ILE A 132 16.33 -4.22 -9.83
CA ILE A 132 16.45 -5.64 -10.20
C ILE A 132 15.19 -6.38 -9.77
N ASP A 133 14.78 -6.18 -8.51
CA ASP A 133 13.68 -6.89 -7.89
C ASP A 133 12.96 -6.02 -6.85
N ALA A 134 11.76 -6.43 -6.45
CA ALA A 134 10.99 -5.75 -5.43
C ALA A 134 10.06 -6.70 -4.68
N MET A 135 9.80 -6.35 -3.42
CA MET A 135 8.81 -7.03 -2.59
C MET A 135 7.90 -6.00 -1.93
N GLU A 136 6.60 -6.09 -2.19
CA GLU A 136 5.62 -5.31 -1.46
C GLU A 136 5.31 -5.90 -0.10
N ARG A 137 5.21 -5.00 0.88
CA ARG A 137 4.73 -5.40 2.20
C ARG A 137 3.20 -5.40 2.22
N CYS A 138 2.61 -6.42 1.62
CA CYS A 138 1.20 -6.72 1.81
C CYS A 138 1.00 -7.25 3.23
N GLY A 139 0.24 -6.53 4.06
CA GLY A 139 -0.11 -7.02 5.40
C GLY A 139 -0.67 -8.44 5.29
N MET A 140 0.00 -9.39 5.93
CA MET A 140 -0.25 -10.82 5.77
C MET A 140 -1.71 -11.18 6.06
N THR A 141 -2.36 -11.89 5.15
CA THR A 141 -3.21 -13.02 5.54
C THR A 141 -2.29 -14.24 5.58
N LYS A 142 -2.44 -15.06 6.62
CA LYS A 142 -1.45 -16.06 7.05
C LYS A 142 -1.05 -17.03 5.92
N ALA A 143 0.11 -16.82 5.31
CA ALA A 143 0.84 -17.86 4.58
C ALA A 143 2.33 -17.53 4.57
N THR A 144 3.11 -18.49 5.10
CA THR A 144 4.57 -18.62 5.02
C THR A 144 5.40 -17.55 5.73
N THR A 145 5.49 -17.67 7.06
CA THR A 145 6.56 -17.08 7.86
C THR A 145 7.80 -17.99 7.77
N GLN A 146 8.86 -17.55 7.09
CA GLN A 146 10.21 -17.95 7.50
C GLN A 146 10.49 -17.30 8.88
N PRO A 147 11.19 -17.97 9.82
CA PRO A 147 11.18 -17.59 11.23
C PRO A 147 11.87 -16.23 11.42
N GLN A 148 11.09 -15.16 11.58
CA GLN A 148 11.59 -13.96 12.23
C GLN A 148 11.61 -14.22 13.74
N GLU A 149 12.77 -14.00 14.37
CA GLU A 149 12.94 -14.02 15.81
C GLU A 149 11.76 -13.34 16.51
N ARG A 150 11.10 -14.09 17.39
CA ARG A 150 10.00 -13.60 18.22
C ARG A 150 10.53 -12.48 19.11
N SER A 151 10.25 -11.24 18.72
CA SER A 151 10.21 -10.14 19.68
C SER A 151 9.27 -10.53 20.83
N ARG A 152 9.77 -10.31 22.06
CA ARG A 152 9.17 -10.73 23.34
C ARG A 152 7.66 -10.46 23.37
N PRO A 153 6.83 -11.37 23.94
CA PRO A 153 5.39 -11.15 23.99
C PRO A 153 5.08 -9.82 24.68
N GLY A 154 4.61 -8.87 23.88
CA GLY A 154 4.13 -7.59 24.39
C GLY A 154 3.01 -7.84 25.40
N THR A 155 3.04 -7.07 26.49
CA THR A 155 2.06 -7.20 27.58
C THR A 155 0.62 -7.14 27.04
N PRO A 156 -0.29 -8.00 27.52
CA PRO A 156 -1.67 -8.04 27.03
C PRO A 156 -2.34 -6.68 27.22
N LYS A 157 -2.91 -6.13 26.13
CA LYS A 157 -3.60 -4.83 26.14
C LYS A 157 -4.80 -4.87 27.10
N ARG A 158 -4.82 -3.93 28.05
CA ARG A 158 -5.91 -3.79 29.06
C ARG A 158 -7.22 -3.36 28.39
N LYS A 159 -8.34 -4.02 28.71
CA LYS A 159 -9.68 -3.72 28.19
C LYS A 159 -10.34 -2.57 29.01
N ARG A 160 -11.37 -1.91 28.46
CA ARG A 160 -12.10 -0.77 29.08
C ARG A 160 -13.41 -1.23 29.70
N CYS A 161 -13.87 -0.56 30.75
CA CYS A 161 -15.16 -0.82 31.40
C CYS A 161 -16.33 -0.76 30.41
N GLN A 162 -17.31 -1.65 30.54
CA GLN A 162 -18.52 -1.65 29.70
C GLN A 162 -19.62 -0.70 30.20
N ILE A 163 -19.50 -0.19 31.43
CA ILE A 163 -20.56 0.56 32.12
C ILE A 163 -20.21 2.05 32.24
N CYS A 164 -18.94 2.43 32.12
CA CYS A 164 -18.55 3.82 32.29
C CYS A 164 -19.03 4.68 31.10
N PRO A 165 -19.62 5.86 31.35
CA PRO A 165 -19.77 6.87 30.32
C PRO A 165 -18.39 7.32 29.82
N SER A 166 -18.30 7.72 28.56
CA SER A 166 -17.01 7.92 27.86
C SER A 166 -16.05 8.90 28.56
N ASN A 167 -16.60 9.85 29.33
CA ASN A 167 -15.83 10.82 30.12
C ASN A 167 -15.23 10.27 31.44
N LYS A 168 -15.62 9.07 31.88
CA LYS A 168 -15.12 8.38 33.08
C LYS A 168 -14.47 7.02 32.77
N ASP A 169 -14.24 6.73 31.49
CA ASP A 169 -13.69 5.46 31.00
C ASP A 169 -12.30 5.15 31.56
N ARG A 170 -12.17 4.00 32.24
CA ARG A 170 -10.89 3.50 32.77
C ARG A 170 -10.53 2.13 32.19
N LYS A 171 -9.22 1.89 32.04
CA LYS A 171 -8.64 0.59 31.66
C LYS A 171 -8.58 -0.34 32.88
N ILE A 172 -9.15 -1.54 32.78
CA ILE A 172 -9.26 -2.50 33.89
C ILE A 172 -8.24 -3.63 33.73
N LYS A 173 -7.79 -4.20 34.85
CA LYS A 173 -7.02 -5.45 34.89
C LYS A 173 -8.00 -6.62 34.94
N ASN A 174 -8.14 -7.34 33.84
CA ASN A 174 -9.19 -8.36 33.64
C ASN A 174 -8.74 -9.78 34.02
N ARG A 175 -8.47 -10.08 35.29
CA ARG A 175 -8.29 -11.49 35.71
C ARG A 175 -8.95 -11.75 37.06
N CYS A 176 -9.73 -12.82 37.13
CA CYS A 176 -10.22 -13.41 38.37
C CYS A 176 -9.05 -14.05 39.13
N GLY A 177 -8.88 -13.70 40.41
CA GLY A 177 -7.77 -14.20 41.24
C GLY A 177 -7.90 -15.64 41.73
N LYS A 178 -9.05 -16.30 41.51
CA LYS A 178 -9.30 -17.69 41.96
C LYS A 178 -9.36 -18.71 40.82
N CYS A 179 -9.82 -18.28 39.64
CA CYS A 179 -9.88 -19.11 38.44
C CYS A 179 -9.53 -18.21 37.26
N ASN A 180 -8.39 -18.46 36.62
CA ASN A 180 -7.84 -17.62 35.54
C ASN A 180 -8.72 -17.54 34.27
N ASP A 181 -9.89 -18.20 34.27
CA ASP A 181 -10.79 -18.35 33.12
C ASP A 181 -11.99 -17.39 33.11
N HIS A 182 -12.21 -16.61 34.18
CA HIS A 182 -13.29 -15.61 34.20
C HIS A 182 -12.75 -14.17 34.13
N SER A 183 -13.25 -13.40 33.16
CA SER A 183 -12.91 -11.98 33.01
C SER A 183 -14.17 -11.10 32.95
N GLN A 184 -14.53 -10.45 34.05
CA GLN A 184 -15.50 -9.36 34.02
C GLN A 184 -14.79 -8.07 33.63
N ILE A 185 -15.41 -7.30 32.73
CA ILE A 185 -14.87 -6.05 32.19
C ILE A 185 -15.59 -4.86 32.84
N ILE A 186 -15.59 -4.83 34.17
CA ILE A 186 -16.27 -3.82 35.00
C ILE A 186 -15.25 -3.26 35.99
N CYS A 187 -15.23 -1.94 36.19
CA CYS A 187 -14.31 -1.30 37.13
C CYS A 187 -14.84 -1.39 38.57
N LEU A 188 -13.97 -1.26 39.58
CA LEU A 188 -14.34 -1.37 40.99
C LEU A 188 -15.42 -0.35 41.41
N ASN A 189 -15.48 0.81 40.74
CA ASN A 189 -16.48 1.85 41.00
C ASN A 189 -17.84 1.58 40.34
N CYS A 190 -17.95 0.56 39.47
CA CYS A 190 -19.20 0.13 38.84
C CYS A 190 -19.69 -1.22 39.39
N THR A 191 -18.90 -1.85 40.29
CA THR A 191 -19.28 -3.08 41.00
C THR A 191 -19.83 -2.80 42.41
N GLN A 192 -19.79 -1.53 42.85
CA GLN A 192 -20.43 -1.04 44.08
C GLN A 192 -21.71 -0.29 43.73
#